data_AF-A0A3B6V9L3-F1
#
_entry.id   AF-A0A3B6V9L3-F1
#
_cell.length_a   1.000
_cell.length_b   1.000
_cell.length_c   1.000
_cell.angle_alpha   90.00
_cell.angle_beta   90.00
_cell.angle_gamma   90.00
#
_symmetry.space_group_name_H-M   'P 1'
#
loop_
_entity.id
_entity.type
_entity.pdbx_description
1 polymer ?
#
loop_
_entity_poly.entity_id
_entity_poly.type
_entity_poly.pdbx_seq_one_letter_code
_entity_poly.pdbx_strand_id
1 'polypeptide(L)'
;MFSLRKELKKRDFETLDLFTISFSLFKANFINFIILSLICCLPLILTGIYFPISVFDPEKLKTIEDLANWFKNDVTVGFYINISLSLFLDTISIISVSLLVERLIYGNIKSATWAIIRSFKFLLPTLFTTFIYFILVFLGLTFFIVPGIAFIVFFVFIKNICALRHTWGINALKYSYYLVKPKFFKTLFILGFIFLFQKVFAMTLFPVSLENREGLLSYFIAMIVLYIFNTYFQIIITLFFLNRDYVSSNMIEDDEDDEYSKDNNDENNNKIEE
;
A
#
# COMPACT_ATOMS: atom_id res chain seq x y z
N MET A 1 1.58 -2.46 24.74
CA MET A 1 1.48 -3.01 23.36
C MET A 1 1.16 -4.51 23.29
N PHE A 2 1.43 -5.34 24.32
CA PHE A 2 0.95 -6.74 24.35
C PHE A 2 -0.58 -6.90 24.20
N SER A 3 -1.38 -5.87 24.51
CA SER A 3 -2.83 -5.85 24.27
C SER A 3 -3.19 -5.81 22.78
N LEU A 4 -2.44 -5.05 21.96
CA LEU A 4 -2.78 -4.82 20.55
C LEU A 4 -2.71 -6.10 19.72
N ARG A 5 -1.75 -6.99 20.03
CA ARG A 5 -1.66 -8.32 19.41
C ARG A 5 -2.90 -9.18 19.72
N LYS A 6 -3.39 -9.14 20.96
CA LYS A 6 -4.59 -9.88 21.36
C LYS A 6 -5.84 -9.28 20.70
N GLU A 7 -5.90 -7.97 20.55
CA GLU A 7 -6.99 -7.28 19.85
C GLU A 7 -7.02 -7.59 18.36
N LEU A 8 -5.85 -7.62 17.70
CA LEU A 8 -5.68 -7.94 16.28
C LEU A 8 -6.22 -9.33 15.92
N LYS A 9 -6.18 -10.28 16.86
CA LYS A 9 -6.63 -11.67 16.70
C LYS A 9 -8.11 -11.89 17.01
N LYS A 10 -8.72 -11.01 17.82
CA LYS A 10 -10.08 -11.22 18.37
C LYS A 10 -11.20 -10.70 17.49
N ARG A 11 -10.96 -9.63 16.72
CA ARG A 11 -12.00 -9.01 15.88
C ARG A 11 -11.41 -8.29 14.68
N ASP A 12 -12.20 -8.19 13.61
CA ASP A 12 -11.93 -7.24 12.54
C ASP A 12 -12.05 -5.81 13.07
N PHE A 13 -11.00 -5.00 12.93
CA PHE A 13 -10.99 -3.60 13.36
C PHE A 13 -11.88 -2.74 12.47
N GLU A 14 -12.79 -1.97 13.05
CA GLU A 14 -13.60 -1.01 12.31
C GLU A 14 -12.75 0.09 11.66
N THR A 15 -13.33 0.86 10.74
CA THR A 15 -12.62 1.95 10.06
C THR A 15 -12.03 2.94 11.08
N LEU A 16 -12.81 3.35 12.08
CA LEU A 16 -12.33 4.26 13.14
C LEU A 16 -11.23 3.64 14.00
N ASP A 17 -11.31 2.35 14.31
CA ASP A 17 -10.25 1.63 15.04
C ASP A 17 -8.94 1.66 14.24
N LEU A 18 -9.01 1.42 12.92
CA LEU A 18 -7.85 1.47 12.03
C LEU A 18 -7.19 2.85 12.03
N PHE A 19 -7.97 3.94 11.97
CA PHE A 19 -7.40 5.30 12.03
C PHE A 19 -6.77 5.61 13.39
N THR A 20 -7.47 5.27 14.47
CA THR A 20 -7.05 5.54 15.85
C THR A 20 -5.77 4.78 16.21
N ILE A 21 -5.76 3.47 15.96
CA ILE A 21 -4.61 2.61 16.27
C ILE A 21 -3.43 2.97 15.38
N SER A 22 -3.66 3.21 14.07
CA SER A 22 -2.60 3.67 13.17
C SER A 22 -1.99 4.99 13.61
N PHE A 23 -2.81 5.92 14.14
CA PHE A 23 -2.31 7.17 14.69
C PHE A 23 -1.47 6.95 15.95
N SER A 24 -1.89 6.03 16.83
CA SER A 24 -1.10 5.63 17.99
C SER A 24 0.24 4.99 17.57
N LEU A 25 0.25 4.15 16.53
CA LEU A 25 1.48 3.55 15.99
C LEU A 25 2.40 4.60 15.38
N PHE A 26 1.84 5.53 14.61
CA PHE A 26 2.56 6.66 14.04
C PHE A 26 3.19 7.51 15.13
N LYS A 27 2.43 7.89 16.17
CA LYS A 27 2.94 8.66 17.31
C LYS A 27 4.03 7.91 18.08
N ALA A 28 3.87 6.61 18.29
CA ALA A 28 4.84 5.79 19.02
C ALA A 28 6.21 5.70 18.32
N ASN A 29 6.24 5.81 16.99
CA ASN A 29 7.48 5.73 16.21
C ASN A 29 7.65 6.90 15.24
N PHE A 30 7.19 8.08 15.65
CA PHE A 30 7.02 9.26 14.81
C PHE A 30 8.29 9.63 14.05
N ILE A 31 9.41 9.74 14.76
CA ILE A 31 10.71 10.14 14.20
C ILE A 31 11.13 9.20 13.07
N ASN A 32 11.00 7.88 13.26
CA ASN A 32 11.40 6.91 12.24
C ASN A 32 10.49 6.97 11.01
N PHE A 33 9.18 7.20 11.17
CA PHE A 33 8.29 7.38 10.03
C PHE A 33 8.56 8.68 9.25
N ILE A 34 8.86 9.78 9.95
CA ILE A 34 9.24 11.05 9.30
C ILE A 34 10.56 10.91 8.55
N ILE A 35 11.59 10.30 9.17
CA ILE A 35 12.88 10.06 8.50
C ILE A 35 12.69 9.20 7.25
N LEU A 36 11.91 8.12 7.36
CA LEU A 36 11.59 7.26 6.21
C LEU A 36 10.90 8.04 5.09
N SER A 37 9.89 8.85 5.45
CA SER A 37 9.14 9.68 4.51
C SER A 37 10.07 10.66 3.78
N LEU A 38 10.94 11.37 4.52
CA LEU A 38 11.89 12.33 3.95
C LEU A 38 12.92 11.66 3.03
N ILE A 39 13.48 10.52 3.43
CA ILE A 39 14.47 9.79 2.61
C ILE A 39 13.85 9.35 1.27
N CYS A 40 12.60 8.89 1.27
CA CYS A 40 11.90 8.50 0.04
C CYS A 40 11.42 9.70 -0.76
N CYS A 41 11.06 10.81 -0.11
CA CYS A 41 10.47 11.99 -0.75
C CYS A 41 11.51 12.89 -1.44
N LEU A 42 12.65 13.16 -0.78
CA LEU A 42 13.63 14.14 -1.26
C LEU A 42 14.15 13.85 -2.67
N PRO A 43 14.53 12.60 -3.03
CA PRO A 43 14.95 12.30 -4.39
C PRO A 43 13.86 12.59 -5.42
N LEU A 44 12.60 12.33 -5.10
CA LEU A 44 11.45 12.53 -6.00
C LEU A 44 11.14 14.01 -6.19
N ILE A 45 11.25 14.82 -5.14
CA ILE A 45 11.13 16.28 -5.26
C ILE A 45 12.23 16.82 -6.17
N LEU A 46 13.49 16.40 -5.94
CA LEU A 46 14.62 16.86 -6.74
C LEU A 46 14.46 16.46 -8.21
N THR A 47 14.13 15.21 -8.52
CA THR A 47 13.93 14.80 -9.92
C THR A 47 12.74 15.49 -10.57
N GLY A 48 11.67 15.78 -9.82
CA GLY A 48 10.54 16.55 -10.33
C GLY A 48 10.90 18.00 -10.70
N ILE A 49 11.86 18.61 -9.99
CA ILE A 49 12.35 19.97 -10.26
C ILE A 49 13.37 19.97 -11.41
N TYR A 50 14.35 19.07 -11.38
CA TYR A 50 15.45 19.04 -12.36
C TYR A 50 15.05 18.43 -13.71
N PHE A 51 14.10 17.50 -13.69
CA PHE A 51 13.58 16.84 -14.88
C PHE A 51 12.06 16.95 -14.90
N PRO A 52 11.52 18.17 -15.10
CA PRO A 52 10.09 18.39 -15.10
C PRO A 52 9.43 17.57 -16.21
N ILE A 53 8.31 16.95 -15.87
CA ILE A 53 7.47 16.24 -16.83
C ILE A 53 6.67 17.31 -17.58
N SER A 54 6.70 17.26 -18.90
CA SER A 54 5.80 18.07 -19.74
C SER A 54 4.36 17.72 -19.37
N VAL A 55 3.58 18.74 -18.98
CA VAL A 55 2.19 18.52 -18.61
C VAL A 55 1.43 18.04 -19.85
N PHE A 56 0.76 16.90 -19.72
CA PHE A 56 -0.16 16.42 -20.75
C PHE A 56 -1.27 17.46 -20.92
N ASP A 57 -1.27 18.13 -22.07
CA ASP A 57 -2.24 19.17 -22.40
C ASP A 57 -3.30 18.58 -23.34
N PRO A 58 -4.47 18.16 -22.82
CA PRO A 58 -5.50 17.52 -23.63
C PRO A 58 -6.07 18.45 -24.69
N GLU A 59 -5.92 19.78 -24.57
CA GLU A 59 -6.43 20.73 -25.56
C GLU A 59 -5.57 20.77 -26.84
N LYS A 60 -4.30 20.35 -26.74
CA LYS A 60 -3.35 20.27 -27.86
C LYS A 60 -3.43 18.94 -28.62
N LEU A 61 -4.14 17.94 -28.11
CA LEU A 61 -4.17 16.59 -28.64
C LEU A 61 -5.55 16.27 -29.22
N LYS A 62 -5.76 16.65 -30.48
CA LYS A 62 -7.05 16.43 -31.17
C LYS A 62 -7.06 15.15 -32.00
N THR A 63 -5.89 14.62 -32.37
CA THR A 63 -5.76 13.40 -33.16
C THR A 63 -4.83 12.36 -32.52
N ILE A 64 -4.95 11.10 -32.96
CA ILE A 64 -4.05 10.00 -32.56
C ILE A 64 -2.60 10.29 -33.00
N GLU A 65 -2.43 11.03 -34.09
CA GLU A 65 -1.11 11.42 -34.61
C GLU A 65 -0.46 12.50 -33.73
N ASP A 66 -1.24 13.46 -33.23
CA ASP A 66 -0.76 14.40 -32.20
C ASP A 66 -0.33 13.67 -30.93
N LEU A 67 -1.07 12.64 -30.52
CA LEU A 67 -0.73 11.82 -29.34
C LEU A 67 0.56 11.05 -29.56
N ALA A 68 0.75 10.46 -30.74
CA ALA A 68 1.99 9.77 -31.10
C ALA A 68 3.19 10.73 -31.16
N ASN A 69 2.98 11.94 -31.69
CA ASN A 69 4.00 12.98 -31.75
C ASN A 69 4.36 13.52 -30.36
N TRP A 70 3.39 13.70 -29.47
CA TRP A 70 3.63 14.03 -28.06
C TRP A 70 4.39 12.91 -27.36
N PHE A 71 4.01 11.65 -27.57
CA PHE A 71 4.75 10.51 -27.01
C PHE A 71 6.20 10.43 -27.50
N LYS A 72 6.47 10.85 -28.74
CA LYS A 72 7.79 10.78 -29.35
C LYS A 72 8.68 11.98 -29.01
N ASN A 73 8.09 13.17 -28.91
CA ASN A 73 8.82 14.43 -28.80
C ASN A 73 8.75 15.05 -27.40
N ASP A 74 7.64 14.86 -26.68
CA ASP A 74 7.37 15.51 -25.39
C ASP A 74 7.49 14.57 -24.20
N VAL A 75 7.47 13.24 -24.38
CA VAL A 75 7.84 12.30 -23.30
C VAL A 75 9.34 12.37 -23.12
N THR A 76 9.75 13.34 -22.30
CA THR A 76 11.14 13.60 -22.00
C THR A 76 11.75 12.46 -21.18
N VAL A 77 13.09 12.39 -21.18
CA VAL A 77 13.87 11.55 -20.26
C VAL A 77 13.40 11.74 -18.80
N GLY A 78 12.90 12.94 -18.45
CA GLY A 78 12.32 13.23 -17.14
C GLY A 78 11.09 12.38 -16.78
N PHE A 79 10.21 12.06 -17.73
CA PHE A 79 9.08 11.16 -17.47
C PHE A 79 9.57 9.78 -17.03
N TYR A 80 10.49 9.18 -17.78
CA TYR A 80 11.03 7.85 -17.48
C TYR A 80 11.82 7.81 -16.17
N ILE A 81 12.62 8.83 -15.89
CA ILE A 81 13.38 8.95 -14.63
C ILE A 81 12.40 9.04 -13.46
N ASN A 82 11.44 9.97 -13.50
CA ASN A 82 10.52 10.19 -12.38
C ASN A 82 9.61 8.98 -12.13
N ILE A 83 9.06 8.36 -13.19
CA ILE A 83 8.16 7.21 -13.00
C ILE A 83 8.91 5.99 -12.47
N SER A 84 10.13 5.73 -12.97
CA SER A 84 10.95 4.62 -12.50
C SER A 84 11.35 4.86 -11.04
N LEU A 85 11.87 6.05 -10.73
CA LEU A 85 12.30 6.39 -9.38
C LEU A 85 11.13 6.35 -8.38
N SER A 86 9.96 6.86 -8.75
CA SER A 86 8.74 6.77 -7.93
C SER A 86 8.39 5.32 -7.66
N LEU A 87 8.36 4.47 -8.69
CA LEU A 87 8.04 3.05 -8.53
C LEU A 87 8.99 2.35 -7.53
N PHE A 88 10.29 2.62 -7.63
CA PHE A 88 11.29 2.08 -6.71
C PHE A 88 11.10 2.59 -5.28
N LEU A 89 11.03 3.92 -5.10
CA LEU A 89 10.97 4.54 -3.78
C LEU A 89 9.64 4.30 -3.07
N ASP A 90 8.51 4.29 -3.80
CA ASP A 90 7.20 3.94 -3.24
C ASP A 90 7.18 2.49 -2.75
N THR A 91 7.83 1.59 -3.49
CA THR A 91 7.93 0.17 -3.10
C THR A 91 8.78 0.02 -1.85
N ILE A 92 9.93 0.68 -1.78
CA ILE A 92 10.79 0.73 -0.58
C ILE A 92 10.02 1.31 0.61
N SER A 93 9.28 2.40 0.41
CA SER A 93 8.50 3.08 1.43
C SER A 93 7.46 2.13 2.04
N ILE A 94 6.64 1.49 1.21
CA ILE A 94 5.57 0.58 1.66
C ILE A 94 6.14 -0.63 2.39
N ILE A 95 7.22 -1.25 1.88
CA ILE A 95 7.87 -2.39 2.54
C ILE A 95 8.44 -1.96 3.89
N SER A 96 9.12 -0.81 3.93
CA SER A 96 9.74 -0.29 5.16
C SER A 96 8.71 0.06 6.23
N VAL A 97 7.61 0.73 5.85
CA VAL A 97 6.47 0.99 6.74
C VAL A 97 5.89 -0.33 7.24
N SER A 98 5.71 -1.31 6.35
CA SER A 98 5.16 -2.62 6.70
C SER A 98 5.98 -3.30 7.79
N LEU A 99 7.30 -3.32 7.62
CA LEU A 99 8.25 -3.91 8.57
C LEU A 99 8.27 -3.16 9.91
N LEU A 100 8.22 -1.82 9.90
CA LEU A 100 8.19 -1.02 11.12
C LEU A 100 6.90 -1.25 11.91
N VAL A 101 5.75 -1.23 11.23
CA VAL A 101 4.43 -1.46 11.86
C VAL A 101 4.34 -2.84 12.47
N GLU A 102 4.76 -3.90 11.75
CA GLU A 102 4.78 -5.25 12.29
C GLU A 102 5.66 -5.33 13.55
N ARG A 103 6.87 -4.75 13.51
CA ARG A 103 7.78 -4.74 14.67
C ARG A 103 7.22 -3.97 15.86
N LEU A 104 6.53 -2.86 15.63
CA LEU A 104 5.84 -2.09 16.67
C LEU A 104 4.71 -2.90 17.32
N ILE A 105 3.94 -3.67 16.53
CA ILE A 105 2.92 -4.57 17.08
C ILE A 105 3.54 -5.61 18.01
N TYR A 106 4.74 -6.10 17.70
CA TYR A 106 5.54 -6.97 18.57
C TYR A 106 6.27 -6.24 19.71
N GLY A 107 6.04 -4.94 19.92
CA GLY A 107 6.68 -4.14 20.96
C GLY A 107 8.16 -3.84 20.73
N ASN A 108 8.68 -4.14 19.53
CA ASN A 108 10.09 -3.94 19.18
C ASN A 108 10.24 -2.70 18.31
N ILE A 109 10.74 -1.60 18.87
CA ILE A 109 11.03 -0.39 18.10
C ILE A 109 12.32 -0.61 17.29
N LYS A 110 12.25 -0.41 15.98
CA LYS A 110 13.40 -0.45 15.06
C LYS A 110 13.56 0.89 14.35
N SER A 111 14.79 1.19 13.95
CA SER A 111 15.12 2.43 13.24
C SER A 111 14.66 2.42 11.79
N ALA A 112 14.45 3.61 11.23
CA ALA A 112 14.13 3.79 9.81
C ALA A 112 15.20 3.18 8.90
N THR A 113 16.48 3.39 9.22
CA THR A 113 17.62 2.84 8.46
C THR A 113 17.58 1.31 8.39
N TRP A 114 17.25 0.65 9.50
CA TRP A 114 17.11 -0.81 9.51
C TRP A 114 16.01 -1.28 8.55
N ALA A 115 14.85 -0.59 8.57
CA ALA A 115 13.72 -0.95 7.70
C ALA A 115 14.06 -0.75 6.22
N ILE A 116 14.72 0.37 5.87
CA ILE A 116 15.16 0.66 4.50
C ILE A 116 16.15 -0.39 4.01
N ILE A 117 17.21 -0.68 4.77
CA ILE A 117 18.20 -1.70 4.39
C ILE A 117 17.52 -3.06 4.20
N ARG A 118 16.60 -3.41 5.11
CA ARG A 118 15.88 -4.68 5.02
C ARG A 118 14.92 -4.73 3.82
N SER A 119 14.36 -3.60 3.40
CA SER A 119 13.43 -3.52 2.27
C SER A 119 14.05 -3.93 0.94
N PHE A 120 15.35 -3.68 0.73
CA PHE A 120 16.07 -4.07 -0.49
C PHE A 120 16.03 -5.58 -0.75
N LYS A 121 15.96 -6.41 0.30
CA LYS A 121 15.80 -7.86 0.17
C LYS A 121 14.49 -8.26 -0.52
N PHE A 122 13.43 -7.48 -0.32
CA PHE A 122 12.09 -7.75 -0.84
C PHE A 122 11.73 -6.89 -2.05
N LEU A 123 12.61 -5.97 -2.45
CA LEU A 123 12.38 -5.03 -3.54
C LEU A 123 12.12 -5.74 -4.87
N LEU A 124 13.03 -6.61 -5.30
CA LEU A 124 12.92 -7.28 -6.59
C LEU A 124 11.69 -8.22 -6.67
N PRO A 125 11.41 -9.09 -5.66
CA PRO A 125 10.18 -9.89 -5.64
C PRO A 125 8.90 -9.03 -5.67
N THR A 126 8.89 -7.90 -4.97
CA THR A 126 7.72 -7.02 -4.91
C THR A 126 7.52 -6.29 -6.24
N LEU A 127 8.58 -5.84 -6.91
CA LEU A 127 8.49 -5.22 -8.23
C LEU A 127 8.00 -6.22 -9.29
N PHE A 128 8.48 -7.45 -9.27
CA PHE A 128 7.99 -8.50 -10.17
C PHE A 128 6.50 -8.77 -9.96
N THR A 129 6.06 -8.84 -8.70
CA THR A 129 4.63 -9.02 -8.37
C THR A 129 3.79 -7.82 -8.80
N THR A 130 4.33 -6.61 -8.61
CA THR A 130 3.68 -5.35 -9.02
C THR A 130 3.54 -5.27 -10.54
N PHE A 131 4.50 -5.80 -11.30
CA PHE A 131 4.43 -5.88 -12.75
C PHE A 131 3.28 -6.78 -13.24
N ILE A 132 3.14 -7.98 -12.64
CA ILE A 132 2.00 -8.87 -12.92
C ILE A 132 0.67 -8.18 -12.59
N TYR A 133 0.61 -7.50 -11.45
CA TYR A 133 -0.54 -6.71 -11.03
C TYR A 133 -0.89 -5.61 -12.06
N PHE A 134 0.10 -4.87 -12.57
CA PHE A 134 -0.15 -3.84 -13.59
C PHE A 134 -0.72 -4.41 -14.88
N ILE A 135 -0.24 -5.56 -15.34
CA ILE A 135 -0.80 -6.23 -16.52
C ILE A 135 -2.29 -6.56 -16.28
N LEU A 136 -2.64 -7.13 -15.13
CA LEU A 136 -4.02 -7.49 -14.81
C LEU A 136 -4.94 -6.27 -14.69
N VAL A 137 -4.49 -5.21 -14.01
CA VAL A 137 -5.27 -3.97 -13.89
C VAL A 137 -5.41 -3.27 -15.23
N PHE A 138 -4.35 -3.23 -16.04
CA PHE A 138 -4.39 -2.65 -17.38
C PHE A 138 -5.39 -3.39 -18.28
N LEU A 139 -5.35 -4.72 -18.31
CA LEU A 139 -6.33 -5.54 -19.04
C LEU A 139 -7.74 -5.30 -18.49
N GLY A 140 -7.90 -5.30 -17.17
CA GLY A 140 -9.18 -5.02 -16.51
C GLY A 140 -9.77 -3.70 -16.95
N LEU A 141 -9.03 -2.59 -16.81
CA LEU A 141 -9.46 -1.25 -17.20
C LEU A 141 -9.73 -1.11 -18.70
N THR A 142 -8.96 -1.80 -19.55
CA THR A 142 -9.11 -1.75 -21.01
C THR A 142 -10.39 -2.42 -21.49
N PHE A 143 -10.72 -3.60 -20.94
CA PHE A 143 -11.95 -4.29 -21.33
C PHE A 143 -13.18 -3.69 -20.65
N PHE A 144 -13.09 -3.39 -19.34
CA PHE A 144 -14.21 -2.84 -18.58
C PHE A 144 -13.72 -2.07 -17.34
N ILE A 145 -14.13 -0.80 -17.22
CA ILE A 145 -13.72 0.09 -16.11
C ILE A 145 -14.01 -0.54 -14.73
N VAL A 146 -15.18 -1.15 -14.55
CA VAL A 146 -15.63 -1.72 -13.26
C VAL A 146 -14.73 -2.90 -12.79
N PRO A 147 -14.50 -3.95 -13.60
CA PRO A 147 -13.49 -4.98 -13.31
C PRO A 147 -12.09 -4.45 -13.02
N GLY A 148 -11.63 -3.44 -13.75
CA GLY A 148 -10.33 -2.81 -13.51
C GLY A 148 -10.22 -2.21 -12.09
N ILE A 149 -11.24 -1.45 -11.67
CA ILE A 149 -11.32 -0.90 -10.31
C ILE A 149 -11.39 -2.03 -9.26
N ALA A 150 -12.16 -3.08 -9.54
CA ALA A 150 -12.26 -4.22 -8.62
C ALA A 150 -10.90 -4.90 -8.39
N PHE A 151 -10.07 -5.06 -9.43
CA PHE A 151 -8.71 -5.61 -9.29
C PHE A 151 -7.80 -4.74 -8.43
N ILE A 152 -7.91 -3.41 -8.52
CA ILE A 152 -7.16 -2.49 -7.64
C ILE A 152 -7.50 -2.76 -6.17
N VAL A 153 -8.79 -2.96 -5.87
CA VAL A 153 -9.25 -3.25 -4.51
C VAL A 153 -8.78 -4.63 -4.04
N PHE A 154 -8.98 -5.67 -4.86
CA PHE A 154 -8.61 -7.04 -4.51
C PHE A 154 -7.11 -7.23 -4.26
N PHE A 155 -6.27 -6.49 -4.97
CA PHE A 155 -4.82 -6.62 -4.91
C PHE A 155 -4.14 -5.52 -4.09
N VAL A 156 -4.87 -4.83 -3.20
CA VAL A 156 -4.32 -3.74 -2.39
C VAL A 156 -3.14 -4.17 -1.50
N PHE A 157 -3.11 -5.42 -1.04
CA PHE A 157 -2.13 -5.90 -0.06
C PHE A 157 -0.88 -6.53 -0.66
N ILE A 158 -0.74 -6.59 -2.00
CA ILE A 158 0.37 -7.33 -2.64
C ILE A 158 1.75 -6.92 -2.09
N LYS A 159 1.96 -5.62 -1.86
CA LYS A 159 3.23 -5.10 -1.35
C LYS A 159 3.47 -5.48 0.12
N ASN A 160 2.43 -5.44 0.94
CA ASN A 160 2.50 -5.86 2.35
C ASN A 160 2.76 -7.36 2.47
N ILE A 161 2.11 -8.17 1.62
CA ILE A 161 2.26 -9.63 1.57
C ILE A 161 3.70 -10.02 1.19
N CYS A 162 4.24 -9.42 0.13
CA CYS A 162 5.63 -9.68 -0.28
C CYS A 162 6.63 -9.30 0.82
N ALA A 163 6.37 -8.24 1.58
CA ALA A 163 7.21 -7.82 2.68
C ALA A 163 7.16 -8.77 3.89
N LEU A 164 5.95 -9.15 4.33
CA LEU A 164 5.73 -9.74 5.66
C LEU A 164 5.44 -11.24 5.66
N ARG A 165 5.02 -11.82 4.53
CA ARG A 165 4.69 -13.25 4.42
C ARG A 165 5.61 -14.01 3.46
N HIS A 166 6.59 -13.32 2.87
CA HIS A 166 7.60 -13.91 1.98
C HIS A 166 7.04 -14.69 0.78
N THR A 167 5.79 -14.39 0.38
CA THR A 167 5.17 -14.91 -0.83
C THR A 167 5.22 -13.87 -1.94
N TRP A 168 5.38 -14.30 -3.19
CA TRP A 168 5.58 -13.42 -4.35
C TRP A 168 4.89 -13.97 -5.59
N GLY A 169 4.75 -13.12 -6.61
CA GLY A 169 4.09 -13.44 -7.87
C GLY A 169 2.61 -13.76 -7.68
N ILE A 170 2.11 -14.75 -8.42
CA ILE A 170 0.69 -15.13 -8.45
C ILE A 170 0.18 -15.55 -7.05
N ASN A 171 1.03 -16.18 -6.23
CA ASN A 171 0.64 -16.60 -4.89
C ASN A 171 0.33 -15.40 -3.98
N ALA A 172 1.08 -14.30 -4.11
CA ALA A 172 0.80 -13.06 -3.38
C ALA A 172 -0.53 -12.42 -3.84
N LEU A 173 -0.84 -12.47 -5.14
CA LEU A 173 -2.12 -11.96 -5.66
C LEU A 173 -3.30 -12.79 -5.16
N LYS A 174 -3.20 -14.12 -5.21
CA LYS A 174 -4.23 -15.04 -4.68
C LYS A 174 -4.47 -14.78 -3.20
N TYR A 175 -3.40 -14.59 -2.43
CA TYR A 175 -3.50 -14.31 -1.01
C TYR A 175 -4.16 -12.95 -0.72
N SER A 176 -3.80 -11.90 -1.48
CA SER A 176 -4.48 -10.60 -1.37
C SER A 176 -5.96 -10.71 -1.68
N TYR A 177 -6.33 -11.42 -2.75
CA TYR A 177 -7.72 -11.63 -3.14
C TYR A 177 -8.49 -12.35 -2.02
N TYR A 178 -7.93 -13.40 -1.44
CA TYR A 178 -8.54 -14.15 -0.34
C TYR A 178 -8.81 -13.25 0.89
N LEU A 179 -7.84 -12.42 1.27
CA LEU A 179 -8.00 -11.52 2.41
C LEU A 179 -9.03 -10.40 2.18
N VAL A 180 -9.15 -9.90 0.94
CA VAL A 180 -10.02 -8.77 0.59
C VAL A 180 -11.44 -9.18 0.24
N LYS A 181 -11.65 -10.33 -0.42
CA LYS A 181 -12.97 -10.81 -0.89
C LYS A 181 -14.09 -10.70 0.16
N PRO A 182 -13.90 -11.09 1.45
CA PRO A 182 -14.95 -11.02 2.46
C PRO A 182 -15.32 -9.60 2.87
N LYS A 183 -14.43 -8.62 2.66
CA LYS A 183 -14.56 -7.23 3.14
C LYS A 183 -14.35 -6.23 2.00
N PHE A 184 -14.71 -6.59 0.77
CA PHE A 184 -14.45 -5.80 -0.43
C PHE A 184 -14.90 -4.34 -0.30
N PHE A 185 -16.14 -4.09 0.14
CA PHE A 185 -16.68 -2.73 0.27
C PHE A 185 -15.97 -1.90 1.33
N LYS A 186 -15.50 -2.52 2.41
CA LYS A 186 -14.71 -1.84 3.44
C LYS A 186 -13.35 -1.43 2.89
N THR A 187 -12.69 -2.35 2.18
CA THR A 187 -11.42 -2.06 1.50
C THR A 187 -11.59 -0.96 0.45
N LEU A 188 -12.66 -1.02 -0.35
CA LEU A 188 -13.02 0.01 -1.33
C LEU A 188 -13.23 1.37 -0.65
N PHE A 189 -13.96 1.42 0.47
CA PHE A 189 -14.20 2.66 1.20
C PHE A 189 -12.91 3.27 1.75
N ILE A 190 -12.04 2.45 2.36
CA ILE A 190 -10.75 2.90 2.90
C ILE A 190 -9.86 3.45 1.76
N LEU A 191 -9.75 2.72 0.66
CA LEU A 191 -8.98 3.15 -0.51
C LEU A 191 -9.56 4.42 -1.14
N GLY A 192 -10.89 4.47 -1.30
CA GLY A 192 -11.59 5.63 -1.84
C GLY A 192 -11.39 6.88 -0.99
N PHE A 193 -11.44 6.73 0.35
CA PHE A 193 -11.15 7.82 1.27
C PHE A 193 -9.70 8.31 1.13
N ILE A 194 -8.72 7.41 1.10
CA ILE A 194 -7.30 7.76 0.94
C ILE A 194 -7.08 8.49 -0.39
N PHE A 195 -7.64 7.96 -1.48
CA PHE A 195 -7.53 8.57 -2.81
C PHE A 195 -8.16 9.97 -2.86
N LEU A 196 -9.37 10.12 -2.33
CA LEU A 196 -10.07 11.40 -2.29
C LEU A 196 -9.28 12.41 -1.45
N PHE A 197 -8.80 12.01 -0.27
CA PHE A 197 -7.97 12.86 0.58
C PHE A 197 -6.72 13.33 -0.17
N GLN A 198 -5.97 12.42 -0.79
CA GLN A 198 -4.76 12.76 -1.55
C GLN A 198 -5.06 13.74 -2.69
N LYS A 199 -6.17 13.56 -3.41
CA LYS A 199 -6.56 14.44 -4.52
C LYS A 199 -6.99 15.82 -4.05
N VAL A 200 -7.83 15.91 -3.02
CA VAL A 200 -8.25 17.19 -2.44
C VAL A 200 -7.03 17.94 -1.90
N PHE A 201 -6.16 17.25 -1.15
CA PHE A 201 -4.95 17.84 -0.59
C PHE A 201 -4.00 18.36 -1.68
N ALA A 202 -3.78 17.56 -2.73
CA ALA A 202 -2.97 17.96 -3.87
C ALA A 202 -3.56 19.20 -4.58
N MET A 203 -4.87 19.25 -4.79
CA MET A 203 -5.51 20.40 -5.41
C MET A 203 -5.40 21.68 -4.56
N THR A 204 -5.41 21.55 -3.22
CA THR A 204 -5.36 22.72 -2.32
C THR A 204 -3.96 23.28 -2.09
N LEU A 205 -2.91 22.46 -2.14
CA LEU A 205 -1.57 22.85 -1.69
C LEU A 205 -0.53 22.93 -2.80
N PHE A 206 -0.79 22.37 -3.97
CA PHE A 206 0.14 22.54 -5.08
C PHE A 206 0.02 23.97 -5.65
N PRO A 207 1.17 24.66 -5.83
CA PRO A 207 1.16 26.02 -6.35
C PRO A 207 0.73 26.05 -7.82
N VAL A 208 0.11 27.15 -8.20
CA VAL A 208 -0.33 27.43 -9.57
C VAL A 208 0.86 27.62 -10.53
N SER A 209 2.05 27.97 -10.03
CA SER A 209 3.27 28.16 -10.83
C SER A 209 4.54 27.71 -10.10
N LEU A 210 5.41 26.96 -10.80
CA LEU A 210 6.74 26.56 -10.30
C LEU A 210 7.88 27.52 -10.71
N GLU A 211 7.59 28.53 -11.51
CA GLU A 211 8.59 29.43 -12.11
C GLU A 211 9.17 30.44 -11.11
N ASN A 212 8.40 30.79 -10.07
CA ASN A 212 8.82 31.72 -9.05
C ASN A 212 9.47 31.00 -7.85
N ARG A 213 10.45 31.65 -7.20
CA ARG A 213 11.13 31.10 -6.00
C ARG A 213 10.15 30.71 -4.89
N GLU A 214 9.14 31.53 -4.66
CA GLU A 214 8.08 31.27 -3.66
C GLU A 214 7.23 30.06 -4.07
N GLY A 215 6.91 29.94 -5.36
CA GLY A 215 6.23 28.78 -5.94
C GLY A 215 7.02 27.50 -5.72
N LEU A 216 8.32 27.50 -6.03
CA LEU A 216 9.19 26.35 -5.84
C LEU A 216 9.32 25.94 -4.36
N LEU A 217 9.44 26.92 -3.44
CA LEU A 217 9.48 26.65 -2.01
C LEU A 217 8.14 26.07 -1.50
N SER A 218 7.02 26.60 -1.96
CA SER A 218 5.69 26.08 -1.60
C SER A 218 5.46 24.65 -2.13
N TYR A 219 5.91 24.34 -3.35
CA TYR A 219 5.90 22.98 -3.90
C TYR A 219 6.74 22.02 -3.05
N PHE A 220 7.95 22.42 -2.68
CA PHE A 220 8.84 21.62 -1.84
C PHE A 220 8.17 21.26 -0.50
N ILE A 221 7.57 22.24 0.17
CA ILE A 221 6.87 22.04 1.44
C ILE A 221 5.63 21.17 1.25
N ALA A 222 4.80 21.46 0.24
CA ALA A 222 3.58 20.71 -0.05
C ALA A 222 3.88 19.23 -0.31
N MET A 223 4.94 18.93 -1.06
CA MET A 223 5.38 17.57 -1.33
C MET A 223 5.83 16.85 -0.05
N ILE A 224 6.64 17.49 0.81
CA ILE A 224 7.03 16.87 2.09
C ILE A 224 5.80 16.52 2.93
N VAL A 225 4.86 17.45 3.07
CA VAL A 225 3.65 17.23 3.85
C VAL A 225 2.81 16.10 3.25
N LEU A 226 2.64 16.07 1.92
CA LEU A 226 1.91 15.01 1.21
C LEU A 226 2.55 13.64 1.47
N TYR A 227 3.88 13.55 1.45
CA TYR A 227 4.59 12.29 1.70
C TYR A 227 4.46 11.82 3.15
N ILE A 228 4.41 12.74 4.13
CA ILE A 228 4.15 12.38 5.53
C ILE A 228 2.74 11.77 5.67
N PHE A 229 1.73 12.39 5.06
CA PHE A 229 0.39 11.82 5.02
C PHE A 229 0.35 10.49 4.27
N ASN A 230 1.08 10.35 3.16
CA ASN A 230 1.20 9.09 2.44
C ASN A 230 1.78 7.99 3.35
N THR A 231 2.84 8.27 4.10
CA THR A 231 3.39 7.33 5.09
C THR A 231 2.34 6.96 6.15
N TYR A 232 1.55 7.91 6.63
CA TYR A 232 0.45 7.62 7.56
C TYR A 232 -0.62 6.69 6.94
N PHE A 233 -1.02 6.91 5.69
CA PHE A 233 -1.95 6.01 5.00
C PHE A 233 -1.37 4.62 4.75
N GLN A 234 -0.07 4.51 4.49
CA GLN A 234 0.61 3.21 4.40
C GLN A 234 0.59 2.46 5.73
N ILE A 235 0.68 3.16 6.88
CA ILE A 235 0.51 2.54 8.21
C ILE A 235 -0.91 1.98 8.34
N ILE A 236 -1.93 2.73 7.94
CA ILE A 236 -3.34 2.28 7.95
C ILE A 236 -3.53 1.02 7.11
N ILE A 237 -3.04 1.02 5.87
CA ILE A 237 -3.13 -0.13 4.97
C ILE A 237 -2.39 -1.34 5.55
N THR A 238 -1.21 -1.13 6.14
CA THR A 238 -0.44 -2.21 6.78
C THR A 238 -1.17 -2.78 7.99
N LEU A 239 -1.71 -1.93 8.85
CA LEU A 239 -2.46 -2.38 10.02
C LEU A 239 -3.71 -3.15 9.59
N PHE A 240 -4.40 -2.67 8.56
CA PHE A 240 -5.56 -3.35 7.99
C PHE A 240 -5.18 -4.72 7.42
N PHE A 241 -4.06 -4.80 6.68
CA PHE A 241 -3.49 -6.07 6.22
C PHE A 241 -3.23 -7.02 7.38
N LEU A 242 -2.49 -6.59 8.40
CA LEU A 242 -2.12 -7.43 9.53
C LEU A 242 -3.33 -7.90 10.32
N ASN A 243 -4.33 -7.04 10.56
CA ASN A 243 -5.57 -7.44 11.22
C ASN A 243 -6.30 -8.52 10.41
N ARG A 244 -6.46 -8.34 9.10
CA ARG A 244 -7.11 -9.33 8.23
C ARG A 244 -6.35 -10.65 8.19
N ASP A 245 -5.02 -10.59 8.13
CA ASP A 245 -4.15 -11.75 8.14
C ASP A 245 -4.29 -12.56 9.45
N TYR A 246 -4.24 -11.89 10.61
CA TYR A 246 -4.38 -12.56 11.91
C TYR A 246 -5.78 -13.10 12.19
N VAL A 247 -6.83 -12.38 11.80
CA VAL A 247 -8.21 -12.87 11.96
C VAL A 247 -8.45 -14.09 11.06
N SER A 248 -7.96 -14.02 9.82
CA SER A 248 -8.13 -15.14 8.88
C SER A 248 -7.32 -16.38 9.25
N SER A 249 -6.12 -16.22 9.82
CA SER A 249 -5.32 -17.38 10.27
C SER A 249 -5.94 -18.06 11.49
N ASN A 250 -6.50 -17.27 12.41
CA ASN A 250 -7.16 -17.79 13.60
C ASN A 250 -8.44 -18.56 13.27
N MET A 251 -9.25 -18.09 12.30
CA MET A 251 -10.45 -18.82 11.87
C MET A 251 -10.11 -20.21 11.30
N ILE A 252 -8.95 -20.37 10.64
CA ILE A 252 -8.50 -21.67 10.12
C ILE A 252 -8.06 -22.59 11.27
N GLU A 253 -7.39 -22.06 12.30
CA GLU A 253 -7.02 -22.83 13.50
C GLU A 253 -8.27 -23.28 14.30
N ASP A 254 -9.26 -22.39 14.46
CA ASP A 254 -10.51 -22.71 15.17
C ASP A 254 -11.38 -23.73 14.39
N ASP A 255 -11.42 -23.66 13.05
CA ASP A 255 -12.16 -24.62 12.20
C ASP A 255 -11.50 -26.02 12.22
N GLU A 256 -10.16 -26.13 12.29
CA GLU A 256 -9.46 -27.41 12.42
C GLU A 256 -9.72 -28.05 13.81
N ASP A 257 -9.69 -27.27 14.89
CA ASP A 257 -9.95 -27.77 16.25
C ASP A 257 -11.41 -28.25 16.44
N ASP A 258 -12.37 -27.61 15.75
CA ASP A 258 -13.78 -28.04 15.73
C ASP A 258 -14.04 -29.31 14.89
N GLU A 259 -13.20 -29.57 13.88
CA GLU A 259 -13.28 -30.79 13.05
C GLU A 259 -12.71 -32.00 13.81
N TYR A 260 -11.57 -31.84 14.49
CA TYR A 260 -11.00 -32.90 15.35
C TYR A 260 -11.86 -33.22 16.58
N SER A 261 -12.64 -32.27 17.09
CA SER A 261 -13.53 -32.50 18.24
C SER A 261 -14.88 -33.10 17.85
N LYS A 262 -15.27 -33.07 16.56
CA LYS A 262 -16.39 -33.87 16.03
C LYS A 262 -15.98 -35.32 15.75
N ASP A 263 -14.84 -35.55 15.10
CA ASP A 263 -14.38 -36.92 14.79
C ASP A 263 -14.14 -37.76 16.07
N ASN A 264 -13.62 -37.16 17.14
CA ASN A 264 -13.42 -37.86 18.42
C ASN A 264 -14.72 -38.14 19.20
N ASN A 265 -15.81 -37.42 18.90
CA ASN A 265 -17.12 -37.67 19.52
C ASN A 265 -17.92 -38.74 18.77
N ASP A 266 -17.72 -38.87 17.46
CA ASP A 266 -18.36 -39.91 16.65
C ASP A 266 -17.68 -41.28 16.79
N GLU A 267 -16.35 -41.34 17.03
CA GLU A 267 -15.67 -42.60 17.34
C GLU A 267 -15.96 -43.14 18.76
N ASN A 268 -16.22 -42.26 19.74
CA ASN A 268 -16.53 -42.68 21.12
C ASN A 268 -18.00 -43.07 21.34
N ASN A 269 -18.93 -42.57 20.53
CA ASN A 269 -20.34 -42.95 20.63
C ASN A 269 -20.66 -44.31 19.98
N ASN A 270 -19.75 -44.88 19.19
CA ASN A 270 -19.94 -46.19 18.55
C ASN A 270 -19.28 -47.37 19.31
N LYS A 271 -18.80 -47.17 20.55
CA LYS A 271 -18.12 -48.22 21.35
C LYS A 271 -18.79 -48.54 22.70
N ILE A 272 -20.02 -48.08 22.93
CA ILE A 272 -20.79 -48.39 24.16
C ILE A 272 -22.15 -49.01 23.81
N GLU A 273 -22.18 -49.97 22.89
CA GLU A 273 -23.27 -50.95 22.77
C GLU A 273 -22.69 -52.27 22.25
N GLU A 274 -22.07 -53.06 23.13
CA GLU A 274 -21.98 -54.53 23.04
C GLU A 274 -21.70 -55.15 24.42
#